data_AF-A0A4Q5LEZ3-F1
#
_entry.id   AF-A0A4Q5LEZ3-F1
#
_cell.length_a   1.000
_cell.length_b   1.000
_cell.length_c   1.000
_cell.angle_alpha   90.00
_cell.angle_beta   90.00
_cell.angle_gamma   90.00
#
_symmetry.space_group_name_H-M   'P 1'
#
loop_
_entity.id
_entity.type
_entity.pdbx_description
1 polymer ?
#
loop_
_entity_poly.entity_id
_entity_poly.type
_entity_poly.pdbx_seq_one_letter_code
_entity_poly.pdbx_strand_id
1 'polypeptide(L)'
;MRQTFNLLRTSGAALLLALTAGPARAAEMAAAPAAAASQTLLLWFLLGTLAVVILLIVLVVAMLVVRLRPQLRRLYELPTVRPTWSGRVLGLLVGDPALVRGEVRDEILDHDYDGIHEFDNDLPPWWKYSFYATIVFAIGYVSYYHLAQAGPLQGAEYAAEMQQAALFVSADADDPNQLTTYQPLTAPGDLSSGKSLFATNCAPCHGVNAEGKVGPNLTDEYWLHGGEVNHVYKTVKFGVQGKGMVAWKGKLSGKQILQVSSYVLSLQGSKPAGAKAPQGEKESPSQPTAKR
;
A
#
# COMPACT_ATOMS: atom_id res chain seq x y z
N MET A 1 -7.81 26.33 -68.24
CA MET A 1 -8.33 25.06 -68.79
C MET A 1 -8.44 24.08 -67.64
N ARG A 2 -9.67 23.89 -67.15
CA ARG A 2 -10.47 22.65 -67.27
C ARG A 2 -10.06 21.61 -66.20
N GLN A 3 -10.81 21.50 -65.12
CA GLN A 3 -12.08 20.73 -64.98
C GLN A 3 -11.76 19.39 -64.27
N THR A 4 -12.14 19.18 -62.99
CA THR A 4 -13.46 18.77 -62.43
C THR A 4 -13.63 17.24 -62.32
N PHE A 5 -14.52 16.85 -61.39
CA PHE A 5 -15.04 15.50 -61.04
C PHE A 5 -14.29 14.81 -59.90
N ASN A 6 -14.89 14.37 -58.79
CA ASN A 6 -16.26 14.39 -58.25
C ASN A 6 -16.11 14.00 -56.75
N LEU A 7 -16.56 14.75 -55.75
CA LEU A 7 -17.93 14.84 -55.22
C LEU A 7 -18.58 13.50 -54.79
N LEU A 8 -19.09 13.55 -53.55
CA LEU A 8 -20.27 12.88 -52.98
C LEU A 8 -20.11 11.59 -52.15
N ARG A 9 -20.31 11.77 -50.83
CA ARG A 9 -20.99 10.92 -49.81
C ARG A 9 -20.18 11.06 -48.51
N THR A 10 -20.61 11.72 -47.44
CA THR A 10 -21.95 12.02 -46.90
C THR A 10 -21.81 13.15 -45.87
N SER A 11 -22.44 14.30 -46.15
CA SER A 11 -22.83 15.26 -45.11
C SER A 11 -24.18 14.81 -44.55
N GLY A 12 -24.34 14.82 -43.22
CA GLY A 12 -25.65 14.62 -42.61
C GLY A 12 -25.59 14.55 -41.09
N ALA A 13 -25.99 15.65 -40.45
CA ALA A 13 -26.44 15.75 -39.06
C ALA A 13 -25.38 15.77 -37.95
N ALA A 14 -24.54 16.81 -37.95
CA ALA A 14 -24.30 17.55 -36.71
C ALA A 14 -25.14 18.83 -36.76
N LEU A 15 -25.65 19.24 -35.60
CA LEU A 15 -26.28 20.54 -35.34
C LEU A 15 -27.78 20.67 -35.61
N LEU A 16 -28.61 20.18 -34.68
CA LEU A 16 -29.82 20.84 -34.15
C LEU A 16 -30.53 19.89 -33.17
N LEU A 17 -30.08 19.84 -31.92
CA LEU A 17 -30.93 19.42 -30.79
C LEU A 17 -30.35 19.93 -29.45
N ALA A 18 -30.17 21.24 -29.37
CA ALA A 18 -29.99 21.94 -28.10
C ALA A 18 -31.03 23.05 -28.06
N LEU A 19 -32.24 22.74 -27.60
CA LEU A 19 -33.22 23.66 -26.97
C LEU A 19 -34.57 22.94 -26.75
N THR A 20 -34.67 22.05 -25.76
CA THR A 20 -35.94 21.72 -25.04
C THR A 20 -35.63 20.87 -23.79
N ALA A 21 -34.70 21.32 -22.94
CA ALA A 21 -34.57 20.79 -21.59
C ALA A 21 -35.44 21.64 -20.65
N GLY A 22 -36.75 21.36 -20.64
CA GLY A 22 -37.66 21.85 -19.59
C GLY A 22 -37.37 21.17 -18.25
N PRO A 23 -37.88 21.70 -17.12
CA PRO A 23 -37.54 21.27 -15.76
C PRO A 23 -38.02 19.85 -15.39
N ALA A 24 -38.58 19.09 -16.34
CA ALA A 24 -39.12 17.76 -16.13
C ALA A 24 -38.05 16.70 -15.77
N ARG A 25 -36.77 16.91 -16.11
CA ARG A 25 -35.69 15.96 -15.73
C ARG A 25 -35.31 15.98 -14.25
N ALA A 26 -35.69 17.00 -13.50
CA ALA A 26 -35.38 17.08 -12.07
C ALA A 26 -36.36 16.29 -11.18
N ALA A 27 -37.56 15.99 -11.67
CA ALA A 27 -38.61 15.32 -10.89
C ALA A 27 -38.52 13.79 -10.91
N GLU A 28 -37.78 13.20 -11.85
CA GLU A 28 -37.72 11.74 -12.01
C GLU A 28 -36.64 11.06 -11.13
N MET A 29 -35.71 11.83 -10.55
CA MET A 29 -34.64 11.31 -9.69
C MET A 29 -35.06 11.11 -8.22
N ALA A 30 -36.26 11.56 -7.82
CA ALA A 30 -36.67 11.56 -6.41
C ALA A 30 -37.44 10.31 -5.94
N ALA A 31 -37.88 9.44 -6.85
CA ALA A 31 -38.69 8.24 -6.52
C ALA A 31 -37.89 6.91 -6.48
N ALA A 32 -36.57 6.95 -6.62
CA ALA A 32 -35.72 5.76 -6.77
C ALA A 32 -35.35 4.96 -5.48
N PRO A 33 -35.38 5.48 -4.23
CA PRO A 33 -34.75 4.76 -3.12
C PRO A 33 -35.58 3.57 -2.60
N ALA A 34 -36.91 3.60 -2.71
CA ALA A 34 -37.77 2.54 -2.17
C ALA A 34 -37.79 1.27 -3.04
N ALA A 35 -37.72 1.43 -4.38
CA ALA A 35 -37.68 0.30 -5.31
C ALA A 35 -36.32 -0.42 -5.31
N ALA A 36 -35.22 0.32 -5.13
CA ALA A 36 -33.88 -0.27 -5.00
C ALA A 36 -33.72 -1.07 -3.70
N ALA A 37 -34.30 -0.59 -2.59
CA ALA A 37 -34.30 -1.30 -1.32
C ALA A 37 -35.11 -2.62 -1.38
N SER A 38 -36.28 -2.62 -2.01
CA SER A 38 -37.10 -3.84 -2.16
C SER A 38 -36.47 -4.88 -3.10
N GLN A 39 -35.82 -4.44 -4.18
CA GLN A 39 -35.07 -5.33 -5.08
C GLN A 39 -33.85 -5.96 -4.39
N THR A 40 -33.15 -5.20 -3.55
CA THR A 40 -32.00 -5.70 -2.79
C THR A 40 -32.44 -6.74 -1.76
N LEU A 41 -33.53 -6.50 -1.03
CA LEU A 41 -34.09 -7.47 -0.09
C LEU A 41 -34.56 -8.76 -0.77
N LEU A 42 -35.20 -8.65 -1.93
CA LEU A 42 -35.61 -9.81 -2.73
C LEU A 42 -34.41 -10.64 -3.19
N LEU A 43 -33.33 -9.99 -3.65
CA LEU A 43 -32.09 -10.67 -4.05
C LEU A 43 -31.49 -11.47 -2.88
N TRP A 44 -31.34 -10.87 -1.71
CA TRP A 44 -30.81 -11.55 -0.52
C TRP A 44 -31.71 -12.69 -0.05
N PHE A 45 -33.03 -12.54 -0.15
CA PHE A 45 -33.97 -13.62 0.13
C PHE A 45 -33.83 -14.80 -0.84
N LEU A 46 -33.68 -14.53 -2.15
CA LEU A 46 -33.46 -15.57 -3.16
C LEU A 46 -32.11 -16.27 -2.98
N LEU A 47 -31.04 -15.53 -2.66
CA LEU A 47 -29.73 -16.13 -2.36
C LEU A 47 -29.78 -16.96 -1.08
N GLY A 48 -30.49 -16.49 -0.04
CA GLY A 48 -30.69 -17.23 1.19
C GLY A 48 -31.46 -18.53 0.99
N THR A 49 -32.56 -18.50 0.22
CA THR A 49 -33.33 -19.71 -0.09
C THR A 49 -32.53 -20.68 -0.95
N LEU A 50 -31.78 -20.20 -1.94
CA LEU A 50 -30.87 -21.02 -2.73
C LEU A 50 -29.81 -21.70 -1.85
N ALA A 51 -29.20 -20.95 -0.91
CA ALA A 51 -28.21 -21.50 0.01
C ALA A 51 -28.80 -22.61 0.91
N VAL A 52 -30.03 -22.42 1.40
CA VAL A 52 -30.73 -23.45 2.19
C VAL A 52 -31.03 -24.69 1.34
N VAL A 53 -31.49 -24.53 0.09
CA VAL A 53 -31.72 -25.67 -0.81
C VAL A 53 -30.43 -26.42 -1.09
N ILE A 54 -29.32 -25.72 -1.37
CA ILE A 54 -28.01 -26.34 -1.56
C ILE A 54 -27.59 -27.10 -0.30
N LEU A 55 -27.73 -26.50 0.88
CA LEU A 55 -27.41 -27.15 2.15
C LEU A 55 -28.25 -28.42 2.35
N LEU A 56 -29.55 -28.38 2.08
CA LEU A 56 -30.43 -29.55 2.17
C LEU A 56 -30.00 -30.65 1.19
N ILE A 57 -29.68 -30.30 -0.06
CA ILE A 57 -29.17 -31.26 -1.05
C ILE A 57 -27.87 -31.90 -0.53
N VAL A 58 -26.93 -31.10 -0.03
CA VAL A 58 -25.67 -31.60 0.52
C VAL A 58 -25.92 -32.55 1.70
N LEU A 59 -26.84 -32.21 2.60
CA LEU A 59 -27.20 -33.07 3.74
C LEU A 59 -27.84 -34.39 3.30
N VAL A 60 -28.75 -34.34 2.32
CA VAL A 60 -29.39 -35.56 1.76
C VAL A 60 -28.36 -36.43 1.06
N VAL A 61 -27.48 -35.85 0.25
CA VAL A 61 -26.39 -36.57 -0.43
C VAL A 61 -25.44 -37.17 0.61
N ALA A 62 -25.05 -36.42 1.64
CA ALA A 62 -24.21 -36.92 2.71
C ALA A 62 -24.86 -38.09 3.45
N MET A 63 -26.15 -37.98 3.80
CA MET A 63 -26.91 -39.06 4.43
C MET A 63 -26.98 -40.30 3.53
N LEU A 64 -27.22 -40.12 2.23
CA LEU A 64 -27.24 -41.20 1.24
C LEU A 64 -25.88 -41.90 1.13
N VAL A 65 -24.79 -41.12 1.06
CA VAL A 65 -23.42 -41.65 1.03
C VAL A 65 -23.12 -42.43 2.30
N VAL A 66 -23.50 -41.92 3.48
CA VAL A 66 -23.31 -42.63 4.76
C VAL A 66 -24.07 -43.96 4.78
N ARG A 67 -25.31 -44.00 4.27
CA ARG A 67 -26.11 -45.24 4.19
C ARG A 67 -25.56 -46.24 3.18
N LEU A 68 -25.09 -45.78 2.03
CA LEU A 68 -24.55 -46.63 0.94
C LEU A 68 -23.08 -47.01 1.15
N ARG A 69 -22.37 -46.35 2.07
CA ARG A 69 -20.96 -46.57 2.38
C ARG A 69 -20.55 -48.05 2.49
N PRO A 70 -21.26 -48.93 3.24
CA PRO A 70 -20.87 -50.33 3.33
C PRO A 70 -20.97 -51.10 1.99
N GLN A 71 -21.91 -50.73 1.12
CA GLN A 71 -22.07 -51.35 -0.19
C GLN A 71 -20.99 -50.87 -1.16
N LEU A 72 -20.71 -49.55 -1.16
CA LEU A 72 -19.66 -48.94 -1.96
C LEU A 72 -18.27 -49.48 -1.58
N ARG A 73 -18.02 -49.74 -0.28
CA ARG A 73 -16.76 -50.31 0.19
C ARG A 73 -16.52 -51.72 -0.35
N ARG A 74 -17.56 -52.56 -0.43
CA ARG A 74 -17.44 -53.90 -1.03
C ARG A 74 -17.06 -53.86 -2.51
N LEU A 75 -17.59 -52.88 -3.25
CA LEU A 75 -17.22 -52.67 -4.66
C LEU A 75 -15.79 -52.14 -4.80
N TYR A 76 -15.38 -51.24 -3.91
CA TYR A 76 -14.03 -50.69 -3.87
C TYR A 76 -12.96 -51.75 -3.57
N GLU A 77 -13.25 -52.69 -2.67
CA GLU A 77 -12.32 -53.75 -2.27
C GLU A 77 -12.13 -54.85 -3.35
N LEU A 78 -12.87 -54.80 -4.45
CA LEU A 78 -12.67 -55.72 -5.57
C LEU A 78 -11.29 -55.51 -6.22
N PRO A 79 -10.48 -56.56 -6.43
CA PRO A 79 -9.15 -56.45 -7.03
C PRO A 79 -9.14 -55.82 -8.44
N THR A 80 -10.24 -55.95 -9.17
CA THR A 80 -10.42 -55.38 -10.51
C THR A 80 -10.76 -53.89 -10.49
N VAL A 81 -11.34 -53.40 -9.39
CA VAL A 81 -11.82 -52.01 -9.27
C VAL A 81 -10.79 -51.15 -8.57
N ARG A 82 -10.19 -51.63 -7.49
CA ARG A 82 -9.25 -50.88 -6.65
C ARG A 82 -8.12 -50.15 -7.41
N PRO A 83 -7.43 -50.74 -8.40
CA PRO A 83 -6.33 -50.07 -9.09
C PRO A 83 -6.78 -49.10 -10.20
N THR A 84 -8.06 -49.13 -10.60
CA THR A 84 -8.58 -48.29 -11.69
C THR A 84 -8.78 -46.84 -11.26
N TRP A 85 -8.86 -45.93 -12.22
CA TRP A 85 -9.19 -44.53 -11.95
C TRP A 85 -10.54 -44.37 -11.23
N SER A 86 -11.56 -45.13 -11.63
CA SER A 86 -12.89 -45.11 -10.98
C SER A 86 -12.84 -45.67 -9.56
N GLY A 87 -11.99 -46.68 -9.31
CA GLY A 87 -11.71 -47.20 -7.98
C GLY A 87 -11.07 -46.16 -7.05
N ARG A 88 -10.13 -45.34 -7.55
CA ARG A 88 -9.53 -44.25 -6.76
C ARG A 88 -10.56 -43.18 -6.38
N VAL A 89 -11.43 -42.79 -7.30
CA VAL A 89 -12.55 -41.85 -7.03
C VAL A 89 -13.50 -42.44 -5.98
N LEU A 90 -13.85 -43.73 -6.12
CA LEU A 90 -14.69 -44.44 -5.16
C LEU A 90 -14.02 -44.55 -3.78
N GLY A 91 -12.72 -44.77 -3.73
CA GLY A 91 -11.95 -44.83 -2.47
C GLY A 91 -11.94 -43.48 -1.74
N LEU A 92 -11.89 -42.35 -2.44
CA LEU A 92 -12.06 -41.02 -1.83
C LEU A 92 -13.48 -40.85 -1.24
N LEU A 93 -14.52 -41.32 -1.93
CA LEU A 93 -15.91 -41.27 -1.45
C LEU A 93 -16.16 -42.18 -0.24
N VAL A 94 -15.50 -43.33 -0.17
CA VAL A 94 -15.60 -44.27 0.95
C VAL A 94 -14.66 -43.90 2.11
N GLY A 95 -13.70 -43.01 1.86
CA GLY A 95 -12.76 -42.45 2.83
C GLY A 95 -11.56 -43.34 3.11
N ASP A 96 -10.95 -43.94 2.07
CA ASP A 96 -9.71 -44.69 2.21
C ASP A 96 -8.52 -43.73 2.47
N PRO A 97 -7.93 -43.76 3.67
CA PRO A 97 -6.82 -42.88 4.01
C PRO A 97 -5.51 -43.25 3.32
N ALA A 98 -5.39 -44.43 2.68
CA ALA A 98 -4.20 -44.84 1.92
C ALA A 98 -4.02 -43.97 0.67
N LEU A 99 -5.12 -43.55 0.03
CA LEU A 99 -5.08 -42.65 -1.13
C LEU A 99 -4.51 -41.26 -0.79
N VAL A 100 -4.64 -40.85 0.48
CA VAL A 100 -4.16 -39.56 0.99
C VAL A 100 -2.77 -39.69 1.61
N ARG A 101 -2.41 -40.86 2.16
CA ARG A 101 -1.13 -41.08 2.84
C ARG A 101 -0.04 -41.66 1.94
N GLY A 102 -0.39 -42.27 0.80
CA GLY A 102 0.55 -43.00 -0.04
C GLY A 102 0.82 -44.40 0.52
N GLU A 103 1.45 -45.26 -0.29
CA GLU A 103 1.90 -46.57 0.16
C GLU A 103 3.34 -46.47 0.65
N VAL A 104 3.56 -46.85 1.91
CA VAL A 104 4.91 -47.03 2.48
C VAL A 104 5.26 -48.49 2.25
N ARG A 105 6.28 -48.74 1.42
CA ARG A 105 6.65 -50.09 1.00
C ARG A 105 7.72 -50.69 1.90
N ASP A 106 8.44 -49.87 2.68
CA ASP A 106 9.56 -50.29 3.54
C ASP A 106 10.57 -51.21 2.80
N GLU A 107 10.64 -51.07 1.47
CA GLU A 107 11.55 -51.79 0.58
C GLU A 107 12.87 -51.00 0.51
N ILE A 108 13.97 -51.64 0.90
CA ILE A 108 15.31 -51.05 0.85
C ILE A 108 15.88 -51.24 -0.57
N LEU A 109 16.39 -50.17 -1.17
CA LEU A 109 17.11 -50.23 -2.44
C LEU A 109 18.39 -51.07 -2.30
N ASP A 110 18.80 -51.72 -3.38
CA ASP A 110 19.87 -52.72 -3.43
C ASP A 110 21.30 -52.17 -3.22
N HIS A 111 21.46 -50.84 -3.15
CA HIS A 111 22.75 -50.18 -2.96
C HIS A 111 22.89 -49.62 -1.54
N ASP A 112 24.10 -49.71 -0.99
CA ASP A 112 24.50 -49.17 0.31
C ASP A 112 25.55 -48.08 0.10
N TYR A 113 25.32 -46.91 0.70
CA TYR A 113 26.27 -45.81 0.73
C TYR A 113 26.67 -45.51 2.18
N ASP A 114 27.85 -45.99 2.59
CA ASP A 114 28.42 -45.70 3.91
C ASP A 114 27.49 -46.07 5.08
N GLY A 115 26.80 -47.21 4.96
CA GLY A 115 25.82 -47.70 5.93
C GLY A 115 24.48 -46.98 5.88
N ILE A 116 24.25 -46.10 4.91
CA ILE A 116 22.97 -45.46 4.65
C ILE A 116 22.23 -46.23 3.55
N HIS A 117 21.01 -46.64 3.90
CA HIS A 117 20.08 -47.29 2.98
C HIS A 117 18.95 -46.34 2.59
N GLU A 118 18.50 -46.45 1.35
CA GLU A 118 17.39 -45.66 0.81
C GLU A 118 16.12 -46.53 0.69
N PHE A 119 14.98 -45.94 1.04
CA PHE A 119 13.67 -46.60 0.92
C PHE A 119 13.00 -46.25 -0.42
N ASP A 120 12.48 -47.25 -1.13
CA ASP A 120 11.63 -47.07 -2.32
C ASP A 120 10.17 -46.79 -1.91
N ASN A 121 9.97 -45.64 -1.26
CA ASN A 121 8.66 -45.17 -0.81
C ASN A 121 8.04 -44.20 -1.81
N ASP A 122 6.71 -44.28 -1.98
CA ASP A 122 5.97 -43.30 -2.76
C ASP A 122 6.05 -41.90 -2.14
N LEU A 123 6.13 -40.87 -2.99
CA LEU A 123 6.05 -39.49 -2.56
C LEU A 123 4.72 -39.25 -1.81
N PRO A 124 4.75 -38.55 -0.66
CA PRO A 124 3.55 -38.22 0.10
C PRO A 124 2.51 -37.51 -0.79
N PRO A 125 1.24 -37.95 -0.82
CA PRO A 125 0.24 -37.35 -1.70
C PRO A 125 0.04 -35.85 -1.46
N TRP A 126 0.07 -35.37 -0.22
CA TRP A 126 0.01 -33.93 0.07
C TRP A 126 1.12 -33.15 -0.64
N TRP A 127 2.34 -33.68 -0.67
CA TRP A 127 3.48 -33.06 -1.34
C TRP A 127 3.28 -33.04 -2.85
N LYS A 128 2.85 -34.16 -3.46
CA LYS A 128 2.54 -34.23 -4.90
C LYS A 128 1.44 -33.25 -5.29
N TYR A 129 0.36 -33.17 -4.51
CA TYR A 129 -0.74 -32.27 -4.80
C TYR A 129 -0.36 -30.80 -4.59
N SER A 130 0.42 -30.46 -3.57
CA SER A 130 0.98 -29.12 -3.42
C SER A 130 1.86 -28.75 -4.60
N PHE A 131 2.72 -29.66 -5.07
CA PHE A 131 3.52 -29.45 -6.26
C PHE A 131 2.65 -29.15 -7.50
N TYR A 132 1.64 -29.97 -7.78
CA TYR A 132 0.70 -29.70 -8.88
C TYR A 132 -0.09 -28.39 -8.70
N ALA A 133 -0.49 -28.04 -7.48
CA ALA A 133 -1.18 -26.79 -7.20
C ALA A 133 -0.30 -25.57 -7.53
N THR A 134 1.01 -25.62 -7.24
CA THR A 134 1.93 -24.53 -7.62
C THR A 134 2.06 -24.38 -9.13
N ILE A 135 2.03 -25.48 -9.89
CA ILE A 135 2.05 -25.44 -11.36
C ILE A 135 0.78 -24.77 -11.89
N VAL A 136 -0.39 -25.17 -11.40
CA VAL A 136 -1.68 -24.57 -11.79
C VAL A 136 -1.72 -23.08 -11.42
N PHE A 137 -1.27 -22.73 -10.22
CA PHE A 137 -1.17 -21.34 -9.78
C PHE A 137 -0.25 -20.51 -10.69
N ALA A 138 0.92 -21.03 -11.04
CA ALA A 138 1.86 -20.35 -11.93
C ALA A 138 1.26 -20.09 -13.32
N ILE A 139 0.59 -21.08 -13.91
CA ILE A 139 -0.11 -20.93 -15.19
C ILE A 139 -1.21 -19.86 -15.07
N GLY A 140 -2.01 -19.90 -14.01
CA GLY A 140 -3.05 -18.91 -13.75
C GLY A 140 -2.49 -17.49 -13.57
N TYR A 141 -1.40 -17.36 -12.81
CA TYR A 141 -0.72 -16.10 -12.56
C TYR A 141 -0.18 -15.48 -13.85
N VAL A 142 0.57 -16.24 -14.65
CA VAL A 142 1.10 -15.77 -15.95
C VAL A 142 -0.04 -15.40 -16.90
N SER A 143 -1.10 -16.22 -16.94
CA SER A 143 -2.26 -15.94 -17.79
C SER A 143 -2.97 -14.66 -17.39
N TYR A 144 -3.15 -14.40 -16.09
CA TYR A 144 -3.84 -13.21 -15.59
C TYR A 144 -3.01 -11.93 -15.74
N TYR A 145 -1.75 -11.94 -15.30
CA TYR A 145 -0.91 -10.75 -15.28
C TYR A 145 -0.21 -10.46 -16.61
N HIS A 146 0.21 -11.47 -17.37
CA HIS A 146 1.09 -11.27 -18.54
C HIS A 146 0.39 -11.53 -19.88
N LEU A 147 -0.52 -12.50 -19.94
CA LEU A 147 -1.27 -12.77 -21.19
C LEU A 147 -2.52 -11.91 -21.30
N ALA A 148 -3.39 -11.93 -20.30
CA ALA A 148 -4.63 -11.17 -20.28
C ALA A 148 -4.45 -9.70 -19.87
N GLN A 149 -3.31 -9.37 -19.23
CA GLN A 149 -3.01 -8.03 -18.69
C GLN A 149 -4.15 -7.47 -17.82
N ALA A 150 -4.87 -8.37 -17.12
CA ALA A 150 -6.07 -8.03 -16.37
C ALA A 150 -5.75 -7.54 -14.95
N GLY A 151 -4.59 -7.92 -14.41
CA GLY A 151 -4.08 -7.45 -13.12
C GLY A 151 -3.08 -6.30 -13.27
N PRO A 152 -3.05 -5.33 -12.34
CA PRO A 152 -2.04 -4.29 -12.35
C PRO A 152 -0.66 -4.90 -12.03
N LEU A 153 0.35 -4.56 -12.83
CA LEU A 153 1.74 -4.89 -12.53
C LEU A 153 2.30 -3.89 -11.51
N GLN A 154 3.44 -4.22 -10.91
CA GLN A 154 4.09 -3.42 -9.86
C GLN A 154 4.17 -1.91 -10.17
N GLY A 155 4.48 -1.52 -11.41
CA GLY A 155 4.56 -0.11 -11.79
C GLY A 155 3.20 0.60 -11.78
N ALA A 156 2.14 -0.11 -12.18
CA ALA A 156 0.77 0.42 -12.15
C ALA A 156 0.23 0.47 -10.71
N GLU A 157 0.52 -0.54 -9.89
CA GLU A 157 0.20 -0.51 -8.45
C GLU A 157 0.91 0.64 -7.76
N TYR A 158 2.22 0.82 -7.98
CA TYR A 158 2.98 1.95 -7.44
C TYR A 158 2.38 3.29 -7.86
N ALA A 159 2.04 3.48 -9.13
CA ALA A 159 1.43 4.72 -9.60
C ALA A 159 0.08 4.99 -8.92
N ALA A 160 -0.74 3.94 -8.73
CA ALA A 160 -2.01 4.04 -8.03
C ALA A 160 -1.82 4.37 -6.54
N GLU A 161 -0.87 3.73 -5.86
CA GLU A 161 -0.52 4.01 -4.47
C GLU A 161 0.02 5.43 -4.29
N MET A 162 0.88 5.90 -5.20
CA MET A 162 1.40 7.27 -5.18
C MET A 162 0.30 8.30 -5.43
N GLN A 163 -0.66 8.01 -6.31
CA GLN A 163 -1.81 8.87 -6.51
C GLN A 163 -2.70 8.91 -5.26
N GLN A 164 -2.93 7.77 -4.61
CA GLN A 164 -3.67 7.72 -3.36
C GLN A 164 -2.95 8.46 -2.23
N ALA A 165 -1.65 8.23 -2.06
CA ALA A 165 -0.80 8.95 -1.12
C ALA A 165 -0.79 10.45 -1.42
N ALA A 166 -0.75 10.85 -2.69
CA ALA A 166 -0.85 12.26 -3.08
C ALA A 166 -2.20 12.86 -2.66
N LEU A 167 -3.32 12.13 -2.69
CA LEU A 167 -4.60 12.64 -2.18
C LEU A 167 -4.59 12.82 -0.65
N PHE A 168 -3.90 11.95 0.09
CA PHE A 168 -3.72 12.08 1.54
C PHE A 168 -2.69 13.14 1.93
N VAL A 169 -1.65 13.34 1.12
CA VAL A 169 -0.57 14.32 1.36
C VAL A 169 -0.94 15.69 0.81
N SER A 170 -1.66 15.81 -0.32
CA SER A 170 -2.14 17.09 -0.85
C SER A 170 -3.22 17.73 0.03
N ALA A 171 -3.77 16.97 0.97
CA ALA A 171 -4.66 17.49 1.99
C ALA A 171 -3.90 18.21 3.14
N ASP A 172 -2.61 17.97 3.33
CA ASP A 172 -1.80 18.53 4.42
C ASP A 172 -0.54 19.26 3.91
N ALA A 173 -0.47 20.58 4.12
CA ALA A 173 0.68 21.44 3.81
C ALA A 173 1.95 21.18 4.67
N ASP A 174 2.09 19.97 5.20
CA ASP A 174 2.92 19.62 6.36
C ASP A 174 3.85 18.42 6.09
N ASP A 175 4.22 18.19 4.82
CA ASP A 175 5.21 17.19 4.40
C ASP A 175 6.63 17.59 4.88
N PRO A 176 7.31 16.77 5.70
CA PRO A 176 8.68 17.04 6.13
C PRO A 176 9.69 17.05 4.98
N ASN A 177 9.40 16.45 3.84
CA ASN A 177 10.30 16.41 2.69
C ASN A 177 10.10 17.59 1.73
N GLN A 178 9.01 18.34 1.86
CA GLN A 178 8.84 19.59 1.12
C GLN A 178 9.50 20.76 1.85
N LEU A 179 10.50 21.36 1.19
CA LEU A 179 11.00 22.66 1.61
C LEU A 179 9.91 23.69 1.34
N THR A 180 9.52 24.38 2.39
CA THR A 180 8.65 25.54 2.30
C THR A 180 9.40 26.69 1.62
N THR A 181 8.68 27.67 1.06
CA THR A 181 9.28 28.84 0.39
C THR A 181 9.16 30.08 1.28
N TYR A 182 9.47 29.94 2.58
CA TYR A 182 9.47 31.08 3.48
C TYR A 182 10.68 31.97 3.24
N GLN A 183 10.50 33.26 3.51
CA GLN A 183 11.57 34.25 3.58
C GLN A 183 11.86 34.57 5.05
N PRO A 184 13.11 34.91 5.42
CA PRO A 184 13.43 35.33 6.78
C PRO A 184 12.61 36.55 7.18
N LEU A 185 12.02 36.50 8.38
CA LEU A 185 11.34 37.64 8.97
C LEU A 185 12.39 38.57 9.58
N THR A 186 12.53 39.77 9.02
CA THR A 186 13.51 40.78 9.45
C THR A 186 12.90 41.91 10.27
N ALA A 187 11.57 41.96 10.40
CA ALA A 187 10.90 42.99 11.18
C ALA A 187 11.30 42.91 12.66
N PRO A 188 11.63 44.04 13.33
CA PRO A 188 12.09 44.03 14.72
C PRO A 188 11.13 43.34 15.69
N GLY A 189 9.81 43.45 15.46
CA GLY A 189 8.80 42.77 16.27
C GLY A 189 8.83 41.24 16.14
N ASP A 190 9.08 40.73 14.93
CA ASP A 190 9.20 39.29 14.68
C ASP A 190 10.50 38.73 15.24
N LEU A 191 11.62 39.45 15.10
CA LEU A 191 12.90 39.07 15.70
C LEU A 191 12.85 39.10 17.23
N SER A 192 12.19 40.10 17.82
CA SER A 192 11.96 40.16 19.28
C SER A 192 11.12 38.99 19.78
N SER A 193 10.05 38.65 19.04
CA SER A 193 9.22 37.47 19.34
C SER A 193 10.04 36.17 19.22
N GLY A 194 10.83 36.04 18.16
CA GLY A 194 11.74 34.92 17.95
C GLY A 194 12.77 34.77 19.06
N LYS A 195 13.33 35.90 19.55
CA LYS A 195 14.25 35.93 20.70
C LYS A 195 13.59 35.43 21.98
N SER A 196 12.36 35.86 22.27
CA SER A 196 11.61 35.41 23.44
C SER A 196 11.32 33.90 23.38
N LEU A 197 10.89 33.42 22.21
CA LEU A 197 10.69 31.98 21.96
C LEU A 197 11.99 31.19 22.11
N PHE A 198 13.10 31.70 21.58
CA PHE A 198 14.41 31.06 21.70
C PHE A 198 14.86 30.97 23.16
N ALA A 199 14.76 32.06 23.92
CA ALA A 199 15.14 32.11 25.33
C ALA A 199 14.35 31.10 26.17
N THR A 200 13.06 30.92 25.86
CA THR A 200 12.18 30.01 26.60
C THR A 200 12.40 28.55 26.23
N ASN A 201 12.58 28.25 24.95
CA ASN A 201 12.46 26.88 24.42
C ASN A 201 13.78 26.28 23.91
N CYS A 202 14.70 27.10 23.41
CA CYS A 202 15.89 26.65 22.68
C CYS A 202 17.18 26.86 23.49
N ALA A 203 17.25 27.93 24.28
CA ALA A 203 18.41 28.30 25.10
C ALA A 203 18.85 27.22 26.11
N PRO A 204 17.97 26.37 26.68
CA PRO A 204 18.42 25.27 27.54
C PRO A 204 19.42 24.32 26.86
N CYS A 205 19.26 24.07 25.55
CA CYS A 205 20.13 23.18 24.79
C CYS A 205 21.20 23.94 23.99
N HIS A 206 20.87 25.10 23.44
CA HIS A 206 21.75 25.88 22.56
C HIS A 206 22.46 27.04 23.24
N GLY A 207 22.22 27.29 24.53
CA GLY A 207 22.81 28.42 25.25
C GLY A 207 22.03 29.73 25.08
N VAL A 208 22.25 30.68 25.99
CA VAL A 208 21.48 31.94 26.04
C VAL A 208 21.85 32.86 24.89
N ASN A 209 23.09 32.79 24.43
CA ASN A 209 23.62 33.51 23.28
C ASN A 209 23.73 32.62 22.04
N ALA A 210 23.01 31.48 22.03
CA ALA A 210 23.06 30.46 20.99
C ALA A 210 24.46 29.84 20.76
N GLU A 211 25.32 29.93 21.76
CA GLU A 211 26.74 29.52 21.74
C GLU A 211 26.96 27.99 21.65
N GLY A 212 25.90 27.20 21.84
CA GLY A 212 25.91 25.74 21.88
C GLY A 212 26.25 25.20 23.28
N LYS A 213 25.43 24.26 23.77
CA LYS A 213 25.69 23.47 24.98
C LYS A 213 25.58 21.98 24.65
N VAL A 214 24.41 21.42 24.93
CA VAL A 214 24.03 20.07 24.49
C VAL A 214 23.82 20.06 22.98
N GLY A 215 23.14 21.09 22.45
CA GLY A 215 22.98 21.34 21.03
C GLY A 215 24.20 22.04 20.40
N PRO A 216 24.25 22.11 19.06
CA PRO A 216 25.31 22.82 18.32
C PRO A 216 25.29 24.34 18.57
N ASN A 217 26.42 24.97 18.26
CA ASN A 217 26.52 26.43 18.12
C ASN A 217 25.66 26.86 16.93
N LEU A 218 24.84 27.90 17.10
CA LEU A 218 23.99 28.43 16.02
C LEU A 218 24.44 29.83 15.55
N THR A 219 25.58 30.32 16.03
CA THR A 219 26.08 31.66 15.66
C THR A 219 27.15 31.63 14.58
N ASP A 220 27.64 30.46 14.17
CA ASP A 220 28.69 30.33 13.16
C ASP A 220 28.14 30.04 11.75
N GLU A 221 29.05 29.85 10.79
CA GLU A 221 28.73 29.60 9.38
C GLU A 221 28.59 28.11 9.05
N TYR A 222 28.57 27.21 10.05
CA TYR A 222 28.60 25.76 9.86
C TYR A 222 27.27 25.13 10.26
N TRP A 223 26.68 24.35 9.36
CA TRP A 223 25.36 23.75 9.54
C TRP A 223 25.37 22.24 9.35
N LEU A 224 24.63 21.52 10.21
CA LEU A 224 24.43 20.07 10.11
C LEU A 224 23.23 19.69 9.24
N HIS A 225 22.27 20.61 9.09
CA HIS A 225 20.96 20.35 8.50
C HIS A 225 20.50 21.47 7.55
N GLY A 226 21.44 22.28 7.04
CA GLY A 226 21.16 23.45 6.19
C GLY A 226 20.97 24.76 6.97
N GLY A 227 21.59 25.84 6.49
CA GLY A 227 21.59 27.19 7.07
C GLY A 227 20.62 28.18 6.43
N GLU A 228 19.82 27.75 5.46
CA GLU A 228 18.73 28.58 4.91
C GLU A 228 17.50 28.57 5.83
N VAL A 229 16.68 29.63 5.76
CA VAL A 229 15.48 29.77 6.62
C VAL A 229 14.55 28.57 6.54
N ASN A 230 14.40 27.96 5.37
CA ASN A 230 13.51 26.81 5.17
C ASN A 230 14.09 25.52 5.77
N HIS A 231 15.42 25.38 5.76
CA HIS A 231 16.13 24.28 6.41
C HIS A 231 16.03 24.38 7.95
N VAL A 232 16.29 25.58 8.48
CA VAL A 232 16.15 25.84 9.93
C VAL A 232 14.70 25.65 10.36
N TYR A 233 13.74 26.19 9.60
CA TYR A 233 12.32 26.03 9.86
C TYR A 233 11.90 24.56 9.91
N LYS A 234 12.32 23.76 8.92
CA LYS A 234 12.05 22.31 8.86
C LYS A 234 12.64 21.60 10.08
N THR A 235 13.89 21.91 10.43
CA THR A 235 14.58 21.33 11.58
C THR A 235 13.86 21.65 12.89
N VAL A 236 13.39 22.88 13.08
CA VAL A 236 12.61 23.25 14.27
C VAL A 236 11.23 22.59 14.24
N LYS A 237 10.53 22.56 13.10
CA LYS A 237 9.19 21.99 12.98
C LYS A 237 9.16 20.49 13.28
N PHE A 238 10.05 19.72 12.66
CA PHE A 238 10.03 18.25 12.74
C PHE A 238 11.05 17.65 13.71
N GLY A 239 12.00 18.46 14.21
CA GLY A 239 13.07 17.97 15.07
C GLY A 239 14.09 17.11 14.32
N VAL A 240 15.04 16.54 15.07
CA VAL A 240 16.03 15.59 14.54
C VAL A 240 15.93 14.30 15.33
N GLN A 241 15.29 13.30 14.71
CA GLN A 241 15.07 11.99 15.33
C GLN A 241 16.39 11.35 15.77
N GLY A 242 16.42 10.82 16.99
CA GLY A 242 17.60 10.15 17.56
C GLY A 242 18.74 11.06 18.04
N LYS A 243 18.68 12.39 17.82
CA LYS A 243 19.74 13.34 18.24
C LYS A 243 19.29 14.36 19.31
N GLY A 244 18.12 14.16 19.91
CA GLY A 244 17.63 14.95 21.05
C GLY A 244 16.92 16.27 20.72
N MET A 245 16.97 16.75 19.47
CA MET A 245 16.19 17.92 19.05
C MET A 245 14.72 17.53 18.85
N VAL A 246 13.85 18.02 19.74
CA VAL A 246 12.41 17.72 19.72
C VAL A 246 11.69 18.40 18.55
N ALA A 247 10.61 17.79 18.08
CA ALA A 247 9.69 18.42 17.13
C ALA A 247 8.87 19.51 17.82
N TRP A 248 8.79 20.70 17.20
CA TRP A 248 7.98 21.82 17.69
C TRP A 248 6.63 21.96 16.96
N LYS A 249 6.37 21.17 15.91
CA LYS A 249 5.04 21.03 15.30
C LYS A 249 4.00 20.68 16.38
N GLY A 250 2.89 21.41 16.38
CA GLY A 250 1.81 21.25 17.37
C GLY A 250 2.07 21.93 18.72
N LYS A 251 3.29 22.38 19.00
CA LYS A 251 3.63 23.19 20.19
C LYS A 251 3.79 24.67 19.86
N LEU A 252 4.38 24.96 18.70
CA LEU A 252 4.50 26.30 18.14
C LEU A 252 3.70 26.37 16.83
N SER A 253 3.06 27.51 16.59
CA SER A 253 2.43 27.80 15.30
C SER A 253 3.49 27.95 14.20
N GLY A 254 3.08 27.79 12.94
CA GLY A 254 3.98 27.99 11.81
C GLY A 254 4.66 29.35 11.81
N LYS A 255 3.95 30.43 12.19
CA LYS A 255 4.55 31.76 12.31
C LYS A 255 5.61 31.82 13.42
N GLN A 256 5.34 31.24 14.58
CA GLN A 256 6.29 31.22 15.70
C GLN A 256 7.57 30.43 15.36
N ILE A 257 7.43 29.32 14.63
CA ILE A 257 8.58 28.55 14.12
C ILE A 257 9.40 29.40 13.15
N LEU A 258 8.75 30.18 12.27
CA LEU A 258 9.46 31.07 11.35
C LEU A 258 10.14 32.24 12.08
N GLN A 259 9.51 32.80 13.11
CA GLN A 259 10.09 33.86 13.94
C GLN A 259 11.36 33.38 14.66
N VAL A 260 11.33 32.19 15.30
CA VAL A 260 12.53 31.65 15.97
C VAL A 260 13.62 31.29 14.96
N SER A 261 13.26 30.72 13.81
CA SER A 261 14.22 30.41 12.73
C SER A 261 14.89 31.67 12.20
N SER A 262 14.12 32.74 11.99
CA SER A 262 14.65 34.03 11.52
C SER A 262 15.54 34.70 12.57
N TYR A 263 15.18 34.59 13.85
CA TYR A 263 16.03 35.06 14.95
C TYR A 263 17.36 34.32 15.00
N VAL A 264 17.35 32.99 14.88
CA VAL A 264 18.59 32.19 14.84
C VAL A 264 19.50 32.64 13.69
N LEU A 265 18.95 32.85 12.49
CA LEU A 265 19.73 33.36 11.36
C LEU A 265 20.31 34.77 11.62
N SER A 266 19.58 35.62 12.37
CA SER A 266 20.08 36.95 12.74
C SER A 266 21.27 36.93 13.72
N LEU A 267 21.52 35.79 14.38
CA LEU A 267 22.65 35.60 15.29
C LEU A 267 23.93 35.15 14.58
N GLN A 268 23.85 34.79 13.29
CA GLN A 268 25.01 34.35 12.55
C GLN A 268 26.08 35.46 12.49
N GLY A 269 27.33 35.09 12.75
CA GLY A 269 28.46 36.00 12.88
C GLY A 269 28.62 36.64 14.27
N SER A 270 27.67 36.44 15.19
CA SER A 270 27.90 36.79 16.59
C SER A 270 28.95 35.85 17.19
N LYS A 271 29.89 36.42 17.95
CA LYS A 271 31.01 35.68 18.57
C LYS A 271 30.84 35.63 20.08
N PRO A 272 29.90 34.82 20.60
CA PRO A 272 29.72 34.71 22.05
C PRO A 272 30.95 34.05 22.69
N ALA A 273 31.29 34.50 23.89
CA ALA A 273 32.36 33.90 24.67
C ALA A 273 32.02 32.44 25.01
N GLY A 274 32.97 31.52 24.77
CA GLY A 274 32.77 30.09 25.05
C GLY A 274 31.93 29.33 24.02
N ALA A 275 31.77 29.86 22.80
CA ALA A 275 31.09 29.15 21.71
C ALA A 275 31.70 27.77 21.45
N LYS A 276 30.85 26.77 21.27
CA LYS A 276 31.26 25.41 20.90
C LYS A 276 31.93 25.43 19.52
N ALA A 277 32.88 24.51 19.30
CA ALA A 277 33.55 24.39 18.01
C ALA A 277 32.53 24.16 16.86
N PRO A 278 32.81 24.68 15.65
CA PRO A 278 31.91 24.54 14.51
C PRO A 278 31.60 23.09 14.18
N GLN A 279 30.35 22.81 13.79
CA GLN A 279 29.86 21.47 13.48
C GLN A 279 29.09 21.48 12.16
N GLY A 280 29.42 20.55 11.27
CA GLY A 280 28.79 20.43 9.97
C GLY A 280 29.58 21.11 8.86
N GLU A 281 28.89 21.47 7.79
CA GLU A 281 29.48 22.03 6.58
C GLU A 281 29.36 23.54 6.57
N LYS A 282 30.39 24.22 6.07
CA LYS A 282 30.38 25.67 5.93
C LYS A 282 29.40 26.06 4.81
N GLU A 283 28.38 26.83 5.14
CA GLU A 283 27.45 27.39 4.16
C GLU A 283 27.62 28.90 4.05
N SER A 284 27.77 29.40 2.81
CA SER A 284 27.90 30.83 2.55
C SER A 284 26.53 31.51 2.60
N PRO A 285 26.39 32.72 3.19
CA PRO A 285 25.13 33.43 3.19
C PRO A 285 24.72 33.79 1.75
N SER A 286 23.61 33.19 1.29
CA SER A 286 22.93 33.38 0.00
C SER A 286 23.58 32.79 -1.26
N GLN A 287 23.30 31.51 -1.50
CA GLN A 287 22.73 31.10 -2.79
C GLN A 287 21.58 30.14 -2.46
N PRO A 288 20.36 30.33 -2.97
CA PRO A 288 19.30 29.35 -2.84
C PRO A 288 19.81 28.06 -3.50
N THR A 289 20.14 27.07 -2.68
CA THR A 289 20.66 25.81 -3.20
C THR A 289 19.54 25.11 -3.96
N ALA A 290 19.76 24.94 -5.27
CA ALA A 290 18.82 24.30 -6.17
C ALA A 290 18.46 22.90 -5.65
N LYS A 291 17.15 22.61 -5.68
CA LYS A 291 16.52 21.32 -5.37
C LYS A 291 17.41 20.15 -5.82
N ARG A 292 17.81 19.30 -4.88
CA ARG A 292 18.21 17.91 -5.14
C ARG A 292 17.03 16.99 -4.91
#